data_AF-A0A946N5J1-F1
#
_entry.id   AF-A0A946N5J1-F1
#
_cell.length_a   1.000
_cell.length_b   1.000
_cell.length_c   1.000
_cell.angle_alpha   90.00
_cell.angle_beta   90.00
_cell.angle_gamma   90.00
#
_symmetry.space_group_name_H-M   'P 1'
#
loop_
_entity.id
_entity.type
_entity.pdbx_description
1 polymer ?
#
loop_
_entity_poly.entity_id
_entity_poly.type
_entity_poly.pdbx_seq_one_letter_code
_entity_poly.pdbx_strand_id
1 'polypeptide(L)'
;VALVDCLLGSLSPQLFKDQIVGHPELAVRVLGRLAGIVRSCDERIMDLSTLGAVERVYRQILLLAEESPVDPGNWLIRALPTHKAIAAMASTTRETVARSISLLANGGIVERKGRILHVRDRERLEKLAGALDDALEEDFSR
;
A
#
# COMPACT_ATOMS: atom_id res chain seq x y z
N VAL A 1 -8.14 -14.09 -11.90
CA VAL A 1 -8.74 -15.17 -11.07
C VAL A 1 -9.65 -14.50 -10.06
N ALA A 2 -10.92 -14.90 -9.98
CA ALA A 2 -11.84 -14.39 -8.97
C ALA A 2 -11.49 -15.03 -7.61
N LEU A 3 -11.36 -14.20 -6.57
CA LEU A 3 -10.98 -14.66 -5.22
C LEU A 3 -12.20 -15.05 -4.38
N VAL A 4 -13.39 -14.65 -4.82
CA VAL A 4 -14.71 -14.92 -4.23
C VAL A 4 -15.73 -15.02 -5.37
N ASP A 5 -16.97 -15.40 -5.06
CA ASP A 5 -18.07 -15.41 -6.04
C ASP A 5 -18.31 -14.00 -6.60
N CYS A 6 -18.25 -13.88 -7.93
CA CYS A 6 -18.32 -12.59 -8.63
C CYS A 6 -19.17 -12.68 -9.89
N LEU A 7 -19.92 -11.62 -10.19
CA LEU A 7 -20.56 -11.40 -11.50
C LEU A 7 -19.63 -10.55 -12.38
N LEU A 8 -19.39 -10.99 -13.61
CA LEU A 8 -18.61 -10.27 -14.60
C LEU A 8 -19.52 -9.70 -15.69
N GLY A 9 -19.47 -8.39 -15.88
CA GLY A 9 -20.06 -7.72 -17.04
C GLY A 9 -18.99 -7.44 -18.10
N SER A 10 -19.33 -7.62 -19.37
CA SER A 10 -18.49 -7.21 -20.50
C SER A 10 -19.29 -6.36 -21.48
N LEU A 11 -18.60 -5.47 -22.18
CA LEU A 11 -19.19 -4.59 -23.17
C LEU A 11 -18.32 -4.60 -24.42
N SER A 12 -18.94 -4.60 -25.61
CA SER A 12 -18.17 -4.50 -26.85
C SER A 12 -17.54 -3.11 -26.98
N PRO A 13 -16.38 -2.98 -27.65
CA PRO A 13 -15.73 -1.68 -27.83
C PRO A 13 -16.63 -0.66 -28.53
N GLN A 14 -17.46 -1.12 -29.48
CA GLN A 14 -18.36 -0.25 -30.22
C GLN A 14 -19.49 0.27 -29.31
N LEU A 15 -20.15 -0.64 -28.59
CA LEU A 15 -21.22 -0.25 -27.67
C LEU A 15 -20.69 0.66 -26.55
N PHE A 16 -19.47 0.42 -26.05
CA PHE A 16 -18.84 1.31 -25.07
C PHE A 16 -18.66 2.73 -25.62
N LYS A 17 -18.15 2.87 -26.84
CA LYS A 17 -17.99 4.18 -27.49
C LYS A 17 -19.34 4.87 -27.66
N ASP A 18 -20.34 4.15 -28.15
CA ASP A 18 -21.68 4.69 -28.36
C ASP A 18 -22.29 5.18 -27.03
N GLN A 19 -22.11 4.42 -25.94
CA GLN A 19 -22.58 4.80 -24.61
C GLN A 19 -21.84 6.02 -24.05
N ILE A 20 -20.52 6.12 -24.24
CA ILE A 20 -19.73 7.28 -23.81
C ILE A 20 -20.13 8.56 -24.55
N VAL A 21 -20.37 8.46 -25.86
CA VAL A 21 -20.77 9.62 -26.67
C VAL A 21 -22.21 10.03 -26.38
N GLY A 22 -23.11 9.06 -26.18
CA GLY A 22 -24.53 9.29 -25.90
C GLY A 22 -24.82 9.82 -24.49
N HIS A 23 -23.93 9.58 -23.52
CA HIS A 23 -24.14 9.93 -22.11
C HIS A 23 -22.91 10.66 -21.53
N PRO A 24 -22.84 12.00 -21.65
CA PRO A 24 -21.68 12.78 -21.19
C PRO A 24 -21.32 12.58 -19.72
N GLU A 25 -22.30 12.35 -18.85
CA GLU A 25 -22.09 12.04 -17.43
C GLU A 25 -21.32 10.72 -17.21
N LEU A 26 -21.53 9.72 -18.09
CA LEU A 26 -20.75 8.48 -18.07
C LEU A 26 -19.30 8.76 -18.48
N ALA A 27 -19.10 9.59 -19.51
CA ALA A 27 -17.76 9.99 -19.97
C ALA A 27 -16.95 10.66 -18.85
N VAL A 28 -17.55 11.62 -18.12
CA VAL A 28 -16.91 12.30 -16.99
C VAL A 28 -16.53 11.31 -15.89
N ARG A 29 -17.40 10.34 -15.56
CA ARG A 29 -17.10 9.30 -14.55
C ARG A 29 -15.92 8.41 -14.98
N VAL A 30 -15.89 8.00 -16.24
CA VAL A 30 -14.78 7.18 -16.79
C VAL A 30 -13.48 7.98 -16.75
N LEU A 31 -13.49 9.24 -17.19
CA LEU A 31 -12.33 10.13 -17.12
C LEU A 31 -11.82 10.32 -15.69
N GLY A 32 -12.71 10.54 -14.73
CA GLY A 32 -12.37 10.63 -13.31
C GLY A 32 -11.69 9.36 -12.79
N ARG A 33 -12.20 8.18 -13.17
CA ARG A 33 -11.58 6.89 -12.82
C ARG A 33 -10.20 6.74 -13.45
N LEU A 34 -10.04 7.08 -14.73
CA LEU A 34 -8.74 7.01 -15.42
C LEU A 34 -7.73 7.97 -14.79
N ALA A 35 -8.12 9.20 -14.46
CA ALA A 35 -7.26 10.16 -13.77
C ALA A 35 -6.81 9.65 -12.40
N GLY A 36 -7.70 8.98 -11.65
CA GLY A 36 -7.33 8.32 -10.39
C GLY A 36 -6.33 7.17 -10.58
N ILE A 37 -6.47 6.38 -11.65
CA ILE A 37 -5.51 5.33 -12.00
C ILE A 37 -4.15 5.94 -12.34
N VAL A 38 -4.12 7.00 -13.16
CA VAL A 38 -2.88 7.71 -13.54
C VAL A 38 -2.16 8.25 -12.30
N ARG A 39 -2.85 8.99 -11.42
CA ARG A 39 -2.24 9.49 -10.17
C ARG A 39 -1.66 8.37 -9.31
N SER A 40 -2.38 7.26 -9.14
CA SER A 40 -1.87 6.12 -8.36
C SER A 40 -0.69 5.41 -9.02
N CYS A 41 -0.59 5.44 -10.35
CA CYS A 41 0.60 4.98 -11.06
C CYS A 41 1.76 5.95 -10.87
N ASP A 42 1.52 7.26 -10.93
CA ASP A 42 2.54 8.29 -10.73
C ASP A 42 3.10 8.24 -9.30
N GLU A 43 2.26 8.07 -8.28
CA GLU A 43 2.67 7.82 -6.89
C GLU A 43 3.55 6.57 -6.79
N ARG A 44 3.15 5.47 -7.44
CA ARG A 44 3.96 4.24 -7.47
C ARG A 44 5.29 4.43 -8.19
N ILE A 45 5.33 5.23 -9.25
CA ILE A 45 6.56 5.55 -9.99
C ILE A 45 7.46 6.44 -9.13
N MET A 46 6.88 7.42 -8.43
CA MET A 46 7.57 8.27 -7.49
C MET A 46 8.19 7.42 -6.37
N ASP A 47 7.38 6.62 -5.67
CA ASP A 47 7.82 5.64 -4.67
C ASP A 47 8.90 4.67 -5.21
N LEU A 48 8.90 4.37 -6.51
CA LEU A 48 9.93 3.53 -7.15
C LEU A 48 11.23 4.30 -7.42
N SER A 49 11.14 5.60 -7.67
CA SER A 49 12.25 6.49 -8.01
C SER A 49 12.93 7.13 -6.80
N THR A 50 12.21 7.31 -5.68
CA THR A 50 12.70 7.97 -4.47
C THR A 50 13.00 6.97 -3.35
N LEU A 51 12.15 5.95 -3.17
CA LEU A 51 12.33 4.93 -2.13
C LEU A 51 12.94 3.64 -2.70
N GLY A 52 13.88 3.07 -1.96
CA GLY A 52 14.35 1.71 -2.17
C GLY A 52 13.22 0.69 -2.00
N ALA A 53 13.33 -0.46 -2.67
CA ALA A 53 12.31 -1.51 -2.61
C ALA A 53 12.05 -2.05 -1.19
N VAL A 54 12.98 -1.85 -0.26
CA VAL A 54 12.87 -2.20 1.17
C VAL A 54 12.05 -1.15 1.93
N GLU A 55 12.28 0.13 1.68
CA GLU A 55 11.59 1.25 2.35
C GLU A 55 10.10 1.25 2.01
N ARG A 56 9.74 0.95 0.74
CA ARG A 56 8.33 0.74 0.36
C ARG A 56 7.67 -0.39 1.14
N VAL A 57 8.39 -1.46 1.46
CA VAL A 57 7.84 -2.54 2.31
C VAL A 57 7.62 -2.03 3.73
N TYR A 58 8.53 -1.23 4.26
CA TYR A 58 8.39 -0.63 5.60
C TYR A 58 7.18 0.31 5.66
N ARG A 59 6.99 1.16 4.64
CA ARG A 59 5.81 2.01 4.50
C ARG A 59 4.51 1.20 4.48
N GLN A 60 4.46 0.10 3.73
CA GLN A 60 3.28 -0.77 3.74
C GLN A 60 3.04 -1.45 5.09
N ILE A 61 4.10 -1.82 5.83
CA ILE A 61 3.96 -2.36 7.19
C ILE A 61 3.36 -1.29 8.13
N LEU A 62 3.80 -0.04 8.04
CA LEU A 62 3.22 1.06 8.82
C LEU A 62 1.75 1.28 8.51
N LEU A 63 1.37 1.27 7.23
CA LEU A 63 -0.03 1.44 6.80
C LEU A 63 -0.94 0.30 7.26
N LEU A 64 -0.40 -0.92 7.38
CA LEU A 64 -1.15 -2.09 7.87
C LEU A 64 -1.22 -2.15 9.40
N ALA A 65 -0.34 -1.43 10.11
CA ALA A 65 -0.27 -1.46 11.55
C ALA A 65 -1.40 -0.64 12.16
N GLU A 66 -2.09 -1.23 13.14
CA GLU A 66 -3.15 -0.61 13.92
C GLU A 66 -2.75 -0.56 15.38
N GLU A 67 -3.27 0.42 16.12
CA GLU A 67 -3.08 0.48 17.57
C GLU A 67 -3.80 -0.71 18.25
N SER A 68 -3.17 -1.23 19.29
CA SER A 68 -3.72 -2.33 20.06
C SER A 68 -4.87 -1.84 20.96
N PRO A 69 -6.09 -2.39 20.84
CA PRO A 69 -7.25 -1.99 21.63
C PRO A 69 -7.15 -2.39 23.10
N VAL A 70 -6.20 -3.27 23.43
CA VAL A 70 -5.97 -3.79 24.79
C VAL A 70 -4.71 -3.23 25.42
N ASP A 71 -3.87 -2.53 24.65
CA ASP A 71 -2.57 -2.05 25.09
C ASP A 71 -2.22 -0.74 24.36
N PRO A 72 -2.75 0.40 24.82
CA PRO A 72 -2.53 1.71 24.18
C PRO A 72 -1.05 2.04 24.04
N GLY A 73 -0.66 2.58 22.89
CA GLY A 73 0.74 2.83 22.54
C GLY A 73 1.49 1.65 21.90
N ASN A 74 0.92 0.44 21.89
CA ASN A 74 1.46 -0.70 21.17
C ASN A 74 0.78 -0.89 19.81
N TRP A 75 1.56 -1.13 18.76
CA TRP A 75 1.07 -1.27 17.39
C TRP A 75 1.21 -2.70 16.88
N LEU A 76 0.23 -3.18 16.13
CA LEU A 76 0.24 -4.55 15.61
C LEU A 76 -0.54 -4.69 14.29
N ILE A 77 -0.24 -5.76 13.55
CA ILE A 77 -0.98 -6.21 12.37
C ILE A 77 -1.60 -7.55 12.72
N ARG A 78 -2.92 -7.59 13.00
CA ARG A 78 -3.61 -8.82 13.47
C ARG A 78 -3.61 -9.95 12.46
N ALA A 79 -3.81 -9.60 11.19
CA ALA A 79 -3.91 -10.54 10.08
C ALA A 79 -2.85 -10.20 9.04
N LEU A 80 -1.58 -10.48 9.36
CA LEU A 80 -0.47 -10.16 8.46
C LEU A 80 -0.72 -10.78 7.07
N PRO A 81 -0.81 -9.95 6.01
CA PRO A 81 -0.97 -10.47 4.65
C PRO A 81 0.20 -11.35 4.24
N THR A 82 -0.01 -12.22 3.26
CA THR A 82 1.09 -13.04 2.75
C THR A 82 2.19 -12.18 2.15
N HIS A 83 3.45 -12.65 2.14
CA HIS A 83 4.54 -11.90 1.51
C HIS A 83 4.26 -11.56 0.03
N LYS A 84 3.50 -12.41 -0.68
CA LYS A 84 3.10 -12.14 -2.07
C LYS A 84 2.09 -10.99 -2.16
N ALA A 85 1.15 -10.91 -1.22
CA ALA A 85 0.21 -9.80 -1.13
C ALA A 85 0.94 -8.49 -0.79
N ILE A 86 1.84 -8.51 0.20
CA ILE A 86 2.67 -7.35 0.56
C ILE A 86 3.54 -6.92 -0.61
N ALA A 87 4.13 -7.86 -1.35
CA ALA A 87 4.94 -7.57 -2.52
C ALA A 87 4.14 -6.86 -3.62
N ALA A 88 2.89 -7.28 -3.84
CA ALA A 88 1.98 -6.63 -4.78
C ALA A 88 1.58 -5.21 -4.32
N MET A 89 1.43 -4.99 -3.00
CA MET A 89 1.12 -3.67 -2.43
C MET A 89 2.33 -2.72 -2.53
N ALA A 90 3.53 -3.21 -2.23
CA ALA A 90 4.79 -2.45 -2.21
C ALA A 90 5.52 -2.40 -3.58
N SER A 91 4.89 -2.90 -4.65
CA SER A 91 5.48 -2.97 -6.00
C SER A 91 6.91 -3.56 -5.99
N THR A 92 7.05 -4.74 -5.39
CA THR A 92 8.34 -5.44 -5.20
C THR A 92 8.15 -6.96 -5.33
N THR A 93 9.17 -7.74 -4.96
CA THR A 93 9.13 -9.21 -4.97
C THR A 93 8.86 -9.80 -3.59
N ARG A 94 8.39 -11.04 -3.56
CA ARG A 94 8.15 -11.80 -2.33
C ARG A 94 9.44 -11.95 -1.51
N GLU A 95 10.56 -12.09 -2.20
CA GLU A 95 11.91 -12.24 -1.66
C GLU A 95 12.35 -10.96 -0.96
N THR A 96 12.09 -9.80 -1.56
CA THR A 96 12.36 -8.49 -0.94
C THR A 96 11.51 -8.29 0.31
N VAL A 97 10.23 -8.64 0.29
CA VAL A 97 9.38 -8.58 1.50
C VAL A 97 9.92 -9.48 2.60
N ALA A 98 10.25 -10.73 2.27
CA ALA A 98 10.80 -11.67 3.24
C ALA A 98 12.09 -11.12 3.88
N ARG A 99 13.01 -10.60 3.06
CA ARG A 99 14.24 -9.95 3.53
C ARG A 99 13.94 -8.75 4.41
N SER A 100 13.01 -7.89 4.02
CA SER A 100 12.64 -6.67 4.74
C SER A 100 12.07 -6.99 6.13
N ILE A 101 11.15 -7.94 6.22
CA ILE A 101 10.59 -8.39 7.51
C ILE A 101 11.67 -9.01 8.38
N SER A 102 12.58 -9.82 7.81
CA SER A 102 13.72 -10.38 8.56
C SER A 102 14.65 -9.30 9.09
N LEU A 103 14.94 -8.24 8.31
CA LEU A 103 15.76 -7.11 8.77
C LEU A 103 15.11 -6.39 9.95
N LEU A 104 13.81 -6.11 9.86
CA LEU A 104 13.08 -5.48 10.97
C LEU A 104 13.04 -6.37 12.22
N ALA A 105 12.86 -7.69 12.04
CA ALA A 105 12.84 -8.64 13.15
C ALA A 105 14.20 -8.75 13.83
N ASN A 106 15.28 -8.87 13.05
CA ASN A 106 16.64 -8.91 13.58
C ASN A 106 17.04 -7.60 14.26
N GLY A 107 16.50 -6.48 13.80
CA GLY A 107 16.68 -5.17 14.43
C GLY A 107 15.82 -4.94 15.67
N GLY A 108 14.96 -5.90 16.06
CA GLY A 108 14.04 -5.78 17.19
C GLY A 108 12.88 -4.80 16.97
N ILE A 109 12.70 -4.31 15.74
CA ILE A 109 11.69 -3.29 15.38
C ILE A 109 10.30 -3.91 15.26
N VAL A 110 10.25 -5.15 14.74
CA VAL A 110 9.02 -5.94 14.70
C VAL A 110 9.23 -7.30 15.32
N GLU A 111 8.18 -7.88 15.86
CA GLU A 111 8.19 -9.23 16.40
C GLU A 111 6.99 -10.01 15.89
N ARG A 112 7.23 -11.16 15.27
CA ARG A 112 6.17 -12.01 14.76
C ARG A 112 5.72 -13.00 15.82
N LYS A 113 4.43 -12.96 16.19
CA LYS A 113 3.78 -13.96 17.04
C LYS A 113 2.64 -14.62 16.26
N GLY A 114 2.94 -15.76 15.66
CA GLY A 114 2.01 -16.50 14.80
C GLY A 114 1.62 -15.73 13.53
N ARG A 115 0.35 -15.32 13.42
CA ARG A 115 -0.19 -14.49 12.33
C ARG A 115 -0.19 -12.99 12.63
N ILE A 116 0.20 -12.61 13.85
CA ILE A 116 0.26 -11.22 14.30
C ILE A 116 1.70 -10.72 14.17
N LEU A 117 1.87 -9.54 13.59
CA LEU A 117 3.15 -8.83 13.61
C LEU A 117 3.04 -7.67 14.59
N HIS A 118 3.80 -7.70 15.68
CA HIS A 118 3.90 -6.60 16.62
C HIS A 118 4.96 -5.61 16.14
N VAL A 119 4.65 -4.33 16.18
CA VAL A 119 5.60 -3.24 15.93
C VAL A 119 6.08 -2.76 17.30
N ARG A 120 7.33 -3.06 17.62
CA ARG A 120 7.96 -2.77 18.92
C ARG A 120 8.54 -1.36 18.98
N ASP A 121 9.03 -0.87 17.85
CA ASP A 121 9.65 0.44 17.71
C ASP A 121 9.09 1.13 16.48
N ARG A 122 7.93 1.78 16.65
CA ARG A 122 7.22 2.45 15.54
C ARG A 122 8.01 3.64 15.01
N GLU A 123 8.59 4.46 15.89
CA GLU A 123 9.34 5.65 15.51
C GLU A 123 10.54 5.28 14.62
N ARG A 124 11.28 4.23 14.99
CA ARG A 124 12.40 3.76 14.16
C ARG A 124 11.93 3.18 12.82
N LEU A 125 10.76 2.53 12.80
CA LEU A 125 10.17 2.05 11.55
C LEU A 125 9.77 3.22 10.62
N GLU A 126 9.23 4.31 11.17
CA GLU A 126 8.89 5.54 10.44
C GLU A 126 10.15 6.18 9.84
N LYS A 127 11.25 6.27 10.59
CA LYS A 127 12.56 6.74 10.09
C LYS A 127 13.06 5.89 8.92
N LEU A 128 13.04 4.57 9.07
CA LEU A 128 13.50 3.64 8.02
C LEU A 128 12.58 3.62 6.80
N ALA A 129 11.31 4.00 6.95
CA ALA A 129 10.37 4.08 5.84
C ALA A 129 10.48 5.39 5.04
N GLY A 130 11.38 6.30 5.42
CA GLY A 130 11.48 7.65 4.84
C GLY A 130 10.35 8.59 5.28
N ALA A 131 9.47 8.16 6.21
CA ALA A 131 8.26 8.90 6.57
C ALA A 131 8.52 10.12 7.47
N LEU A 132 9.70 10.22 8.09
CA LEU A 132 10.06 11.40 8.89
C LEU A 132 10.57 12.58 8.05
N ASP A 133 11.09 12.34 6.86
CA ASP A 133 11.50 13.44 5.97
C ASP A 133 10.27 14.07 5.31
N ASP A 134 9.29 13.26 4.88
CA ASP A 134 8.01 13.74 4.31
C ASP A 134 7.18 14.58 5.31
N ALA A 135 7.12 14.17 6.59
CA ALA A 135 6.34 14.86 7.62
C ALA A 135 6.95 16.22 8.02
N LEU A 136 8.27 16.39 7.87
CA LEU A 136 8.95 17.66 8.08
C LEU A 136 8.72 18.61 6.89
N GLU A 137 8.66 18.11 5.65
CA GLU A 137 8.40 18.95 4.47
C GLU A 137 6.96 19.51 4.41
N GLU A 138 5.96 18.76 4.90
CA GLU A 138 4.56 19.25 4.97
C GLU A 138 4.36 20.36 6.01
N ASP A 139 5.10 20.34 7.13
CA ASP A 139 4.98 21.35 8.21
C ASP A 139 5.62 22.70 7.83
N PHE A 140 6.58 22.72 6.90
CA PHE A 140 7.17 23.97 6.36
C PHE A 140 6.38 24.58 5.19
N SER A 141 5.36 23.89 4.67
CA SER A 141 4.52 24.35 3.56
C SER A 141 3.14 24.90 3.98
N ARG A 142 2.91 25.13 5.28
CA ARG A 142 1.70 25.79 5.83
C ARG A 142 1.94 27.21 6.30
#